data_AF-A0A1F2RED5-F1
#
_entry.id   AF-A0A1F2RED5-F1
#
_cell.length_a   1.000
_cell.length_b   1.000
_cell.length_c   1.000
_cell.angle_alpha   90.00
_cell.angle_beta   90.00
_cell.angle_gamma   90.00
#
_symmetry.space_group_name_H-M   'P 1'
#
loop_
_entity.id
_entity.type
_entity.pdbx_description
1 polymer ?
#
loop_
_entity_poly.entity_id
_entity_poly.type
_entity_poly.pdbx_seq_one_letter_code
_entity_poly.pdbx_strand_id
1 'polypeptide(L)'
;MGKTLQLEEWEAVAMRGMTRPRDPFQAEFARAVLHSFSIILRIHEELYSYENKRALGDEWRKHSNSLFYLLIEGMRHKQELEKMQLIARKSGYAEIDERLKITAEKLQVPMSKISPLF
;
A
#
# COMPACT_ATOMS: atom_id res chain seq x y z
N MET A 1 -7.90 -16.55 10.49
CA MET A 1 -6.44 -16.72 10.29
C MET A 1 -5.94 -15.56 9.45
N GLY A 2 -5.01 -14.75 9.98
CA GLY A 2 -4.36 -13.70 9.19
C GLY A 2 -3.48 -14.35 8.12
N LYS A 3 -3.64 -13.96 6.85
CA LYS A 3 -2.69 -14.34 5.79
C LYS A 3 -1.43 -13.53 6.00
N THR A 4 -0.30 -14.20 6.20
CA THR A 4 1.01 -13.55 6.25
C THR A 4 1.26 -12.82 4.93
N LEU A 5 1.54 -11.52 5.00
CA LEU A 5 1.93 -10.74 3.84
C LEU A 5 3.36 -11.13 3.47
N GLN A 6 3.52 -11.82 2.34
CA GLN A 6 4.83 -12.23 1.86
C GLN A 6 5.54 -11.00 1.26
N LEU A 7 6.65 -10.62 1.86
CA LEU A 7 7.51 -9.55 1.37
C LEU A 7 8.60 -10.13 0.49
N GLU A 8 8.91 -9.45 -0.61
CA GLU A 8 10.13 -9.66 -1.36
C GLU A 8 11.33 -9.14 -0.56
N GLU A 9 12.52 -9.70 -0.82
CA GLU A 9 13.73 -9.34 -0.07
C GLU A 9 14.01 -7.83 -0.13
N TRP A 10 13.83 -7.21 -1.30
CA TRP A 10 14.04 -5.77 -1.47
C TRP A 10 13.03 -4.92 -0.70
N GLU A 11 11.80 -5.41 -0.48
CA GLU A 11 10.78 -4.73 0.32
C GLU A 11 11.20 -4.74 1.79
N ALA A 12 11.65 -5.89 2.29
CA ALA A 12 12.20 -6.02 3.64
C ALA A 12 13.46 -5.15 3.81
N VAL A 13 14.32 -5.06 2.80
CA VAL A 13 15.48 -4.15 2.81
C VAL A 13 15.05 -2.69 2.82
N ALA A 14 14.09 -2.29 2.00
CA ALA A 14 13.58 -0.91 1.96
C ALA A 14 13.00 -0.50 3.32
N MET A 15 12.22 -1.37 3.96
CA MET A 15 11.67 -1.12 5.29
C MET A 15 12.76 -1.01 6.38
N ARG A 16 13.81 -1.83 6.32
CA ARG A 16 14.95 -1.77 7.26
C ARG A 16 15.90 -0.61 6.97
N GLY A 17 15.99 -0.17 5.72
CA GLY A 17 16.94 0.84 5.24
C GLY A 17 16.63 2.29 5.65
N MET A 18 15.47 2.54 6.27
CA MET A 18 15.07 3.87 6.72
C MET A 18 16.03 4.52 7.74
N THR A 19 16.92 3.76 8.37
CA THR A 19 17.81 4.30 9.42
C THR A 19 19.07 5.02 8.90
N ARG A 20 19.49 4.83 7.63
CA ARG A 20 20.67 5.52 7.04
C ARG A 20 20.65 5.70 5.51
N PRO A 21 19.61 6.30 4.91
CA PRO A 21 19.67 6.63 3.49
C PRO A 21 20.70 7.75 3.25
N ARG A 22 21.74 7.48 2.42
CA ARG A 22 22.66 8.52 1.94
C ARG A 22 22.05 9.38 0.82
N ASP A 23 21.00 8.88 0.19
CA ASP A 23 20.28 9.51 -0.92
C ASP A 23 18.82 9.82 -0.49
N PRO A 24 18.40 11.10 -0.53
CA PRO A 24 17.02 11.49 -0.25
C PRO A 24 15.97 10.72 -1.07
N PHE A 25 16.26 10.39 -2.32
CA PHE A 25 15.33 9.68 -3.19
C PHE A 25 15.11 8.24 -2.72
N GLN A 26 16.16 7.56 -2.26
CA GLN A 26 16.04 6.23 -1.66
C GLN A 26 15.23 6.24 -0.36
N ALA A 27 15.34 7.32 0.43
CA ALA A 27 14.53 7.50 1.63
C ALA A 27 13.04 7.66 1.30
N GLU A 28 12.73 8.44 0.27
CA GLU A 28 11.36 8.61 -0.23
C GLU A 28 10.80 7.31 -0.79
N PHE A 29 11.59 6.58 -1.58
CA PHE A 29 11.23 5.26 -2.08
C PHE A 29 10.86 4.30 -0.93
N ALA A 30 11.72 4.21 0.10
CA ALA A 30 11.47 3.34 1.25
C ALA A 30 10.18 3.73 1.99
N ARG A 31 9.92 5.03 2.17
CA ARG A 31 8.68 5.53 2.79
C ARG A 31 7.45 5.19 1.95
N ALA A 32 7.54 5.34 0.63
CA ALA A 32 6.43 5.02 -0.26
C ALA A 32 6.08 3.52 -0.25
N VAL A 33 7.11 2.66 -0.28
CA VAL A 33 6.93 1.21 -0.13
C VAL A 33 6.27 0.86 1.21
N LEU A 34 6.79 1.40 2.31
CA LEU A 34 6.20 1.17 3.64
C LEU A 34 4.75 1.63 3.73
N HIS A 35 4.45 2.81 3.19
CA HIS A 35 3.11 3.38 3.24
C HIS A 35 2.13 2.52 2.45
N SER A 36 2.52 2.08 1.25
CA SER A 36 1.74 1.12 0.44
C SER A 36 1.40 -0.13 1.24
N PHE A 37 2.39 -0.72 1.92
CA PHE A 37 2.19 -1.90 2.74
C PHE A 37 1.30 -1.66 3.96
N SER A 38 1.38 -0.47 4.56
CA SER A 38 0.51 -0.08 5.68
C SER A 38 -0.95 0.01 5.24
N ILE A 39 -1.22 0.57 4.05
CA ILE A 39 -2.57 0.63 3.46
C ILE A 39 -3.07 -0.79 3.16
N ILE A 40 -2.25 -1.63 2.51
CA ILE A 40 -2.60 -3.02 2.18
C ILE A 40 -3.00 -3.79 3.45
N LEU A 41 -2.15 -3.75 4.48
CA LEU A 41 -2.42 -4.43 5.75
C LEU A 41 -3.72 -3.92 6.37
N ARG A 42 -3.93 -2.60 6.38
CA ARG A 42 -5.14 -2.04 6.98
C ARG A 42 -6.40 -2.42 6.22
N ILE A 43 -6.36 -2.47 4.89
CA ILE A 43 -7.48 -2.96 4.07
C ILE A 43 -7.82 -4.39 4.47
N HIS A 44 -6.83 -5.26 4.65
CA HIS A 44 -7.07 -6.65 5.05
C HIS A 44 -7.75 -6.76 6.42
N GLU A 45 -7.28 -6.00 7.41
CA GLU A 45 -7.86 -5.98 8.76
C GLU A 45 -9.30 -5.44 8.78
N GLU A 46 -9.53 -4.33 8.09
CA GLU A 46 -10.83 -3.67 8.05
C GLU A 46 -11.85 -4.46 7.23
N LEU A 47 -11.41 -5.09 6.13
CA LEU A 47 -12.29 -5.94 5.32
C LEU A 47 -12.74 -7.17 6.11
N TYR A 48 -11.81 -7.83 6.81
CA TYR A 48 -12.17 -8.94 7.71
C TYR A 48 -13.16 -8.48 8.79
N SER A 49 -12.91 -7.32 9.41
CA SER A 49 -13.79 -6.78 10.45
C SER A 49 -15.18 -6.42 9.91
N TYR A 50 -15.23 -5.81 8.72
CA TYR A 50 -16.46 -5.48 8.00
C TYR A 50 -17.28 -6.74 7.73
N GLU A 51 -16.69 -7.77 7.13
CA GLU A 51 -17.38 -9.01 6.77
C GLU A 51 -17.93 -9.74 8.00
N ASN A 52 -17.15 -9.87 9.07
CA ASN A 52 -17.58 -10.60 10.27
C ASN A 52 -18.61 -9.83 11.10
N LYS A 53 -18.51 -8.50 11.17
CA LYS A 53 -19.44 -7.68 11.97
C LYS A 53 -20.71 -7.30 11.23
N ARG A 54 -20.72 -7.38 9.89
CA ARG A 54 -21.95 -7.14 9.10
C ARG A 54 -23.07 -8.12 9.48
N ALA A 55 -22.73 -9.31 9.93
CA ALA A 55 -23.68 -10.30 10.43
C ALA A 55 -24.20 -10.02 11.86
N LEU A 56 -23.60 -9.08 12.60
CA LEU A 56 -23.78 -8.92 14.05
C LEU A 56 -24.43 -7.59 14.47
N GLY A 57 -24.85 -6.73 13.51
CA GLY A 57 -25.52 -5.45 13.80
C GLY A 57 -24.78 -4.23 13.25
N ASP A 58 -25.02 -3.03 13.77
CA ASP A 58 -24.54 -1.76 13.16
C ASP A 58 -23.02 -1.48 13.26
N GLU A 59 -22.25 -2.33 13.94
CA GLU A 59 -20.81 -2.13 14.11
C GLU A 59 -20.00 -2.17 12.80
N TRP A 60 -20.55 -2.70 11.71
CA TRP A 60 -19.86 -2.75 10.41
C TRP A 60 -19.65 -1.36 9.79
N ARG A 61 -20.47 -0.36 10.13
CA ARG A 61 -20.45 0.96 9.48
C ARG A 61 -19.11 1.69 9.66
N LYS A 62 -18.50 1.61 10.85
CA LYS A 62 -17.16 2.19 11.09
C LYS A 62 -16.10 1.55 10.20
N HIS A 63 -16.17 0.23 10.02
CA HIS A 63 -15.24 -0.52 9.16
C HIS A 63 -15.47 -0.19 7.69
N SER A 64 -16.73 0.01 7.27
CA SER A 64 -17.08 0.50 5.93
C SER A 64 -16.51 1.90 5.67
N ASN A 65 -16.67 2.84 6.60
CA ASN A 65 -16.08 4.18 6.48
C ASN A 65 -14.55 4.14 6.41
N SER A 66 -13.91 3.29 7.23
CA SER A 66 -12.46 3.08 7.18
C SER A 66 -12.01 2.51 5.84
N LEU A 67 -12.73 1.53 5.29
CA LEU A 67 -12.45 0.96 3.97
C LEU A 67 -12.61 2.01 2.86
N PHE A 68 -13.63 2.87 2.92
CA PHE A 68 -13.80 3.95 1.96
C PHE A 68 -12.63 4.93 2.02
N TYR A 69 -12.23 5.34 3.24
CA TYR A 69 -11.05 6.19 3.43
C TYR A 69 -9.78 5.54 2.85
N LEU A 70 -9.55 4.26 3.14
CA LEU A 70 -8.38 3.53 2.63
C LEU A 70 -8.38 3.37 1.11
N LEU A 71 -9.55 3.24 0.48
CA LEU A 71 -9.67 3.22 -0.98
C LEU A 71 -9.22 4.55 -1.57
N ILE A 72 -9.70 5.67 -1.03
CA ILE A 72 -9.31 7.02 -1.49
C ILE A 72 -7.82 7.27 -1.23
N GLU A 73 -7.33 6.93 -0.05
CA GLU A 73 -5.93 7.09 0.31
C GLU A 73 -5.02 6.24 -0.59
N GLY A 74 -5.40 4.98 -0.84
CA GLY A 74 -4.68 4.09 -1.74
C GLY A 74 -4.66 4.59 -3.18
N MET A 75 -5.76 5.15 -3.68
CA MET A 75 -5.82 5.76 -5.02
C MET A 75 -4.87 6.96 -5.12
N ARG A 76 -4.88 7.84 -4.13
CA ARG A 76 -3.97 8.98 -4.05
C ARG A 76 -2.52 8.52 -4.00
N HIS A 77 -2.21 7.56 -3.12
CA HIS A 77 -0.86 7.06 -2.95
C HIS A 77 -0.35 6.33 -4.20
N LYS A 78 -1.21 5.59 -4.91
CA LYS A 78 -0.86 4.99 -6.20
C LYS A 78 -0.43 6.04 -7.24
N GLN A 79 -1.13 7.17 -7.32
CA GLN A 79 -0.73 8.28 -8.19
C GLN A 79 0.63 8.88 -7.79
N GLU A 80 0.97 8.90 -6.50
CA GLU A 80 2.29 9.31 -6.02
C GLU A 80 3.38 8.34 -6.45
N LEU A 81 3.13 7.01 -6.34
CA LEU A 81 4.04 5.99 -6.82
C LEU A 81 4.31 6.13 -8.33
N GLU A 82 3.28 6.38 -9.14
CA GLU A 82 3.40 6.61 -10.58
C GLU A 82 4.22 7.87 -10.90
N LYS A 83 4.07 8.95 -10.11
CA LYS A 83 4.91 10.16 -10.24
C LYS A 83 6.36 9.88 -9.87
N MET A 84 6.61 9.17 -8.77
CA MET A 84 7.95 8.77 -8.35
C MET A 84 8.60 7.85 -9.36
N GLN A 85 7.82 6.96 -9.98
CA GLN A 85 8.26 6.05 -11.03
C GLN A 85 8.78 6.84 -12.24
N LEU A 86 8.04 7.87 -12.68
CA LEU A 86 8.48 8.74 -13.76
C LEU A 86 9.81 9.46 -13.44
N ILE A 87 9.98 9.90 -12.18
CA ILE A 87 11.23 10.51 -11.71
C ILE A 87 12.36 9.47 -11.74
N ALA A 88 12.14 8.29 -11.17
CA ALA A 88 13.11 7.19 -11.16
C ALA A 88 13.63 6.89 -12.58
N ARG A 89 12.71 6.77 -13.55
CA ARG A 89 13.02 6.50 -14.95
C ARG A 89 13.89 7.60 -15.57
N LYS A 90 13.51 8.86 -15.38
CA LYS A 90 14.25 10.02 -15.94
C LYS A 90 15.64 10.19 -15.31
N SER A 91 15.80 9.75 -14.07
CA SER A 91 17.05 9.85 -13.31
C SER A 91 17.94 8.62 -13.43
N GLY A 92 17.56 7.62 -14.23
CA GLY A 92 18.36 6.40 -14.46
C GLY A 92 18.27 5.34 -13.36
N TYR A 93 17.31 5.46 -12.43
CA TYR A 93 17.07 4.48 -11.38
C TYR A 93 16.15 3.35 -11.86
N ALA A 94 16.60 2.58 -12.85
CA ALA A 94 15.78 1.54 -13.49
C ALA A 94 15.23 0.50 -12.50
N GLU A 95 16.02 0.12 -11.49
CA GLU A 95 15.57 -0.83 -10.46
C GLU A 95 14.48 -0.24 -9.55
N ILE A 96 14.58 1.05 -9.21
CA ILE A 96 13.55 1.74 -8.40
C ILE A 96 12.27 1.96 -9.22
N ASP A 97 12.37 2.27 -10.53
CA ASP A 97 11.24 2.35 -11.46
C ASP A 97 10.42 1.05 -11.43
N GLU A 98 11.08 -0.10 -11.63
CA GLU A 98 10.39 -1.39 -11.62
C GLU A 98 9.80 -1.74 -10.24
N ARG A 99 10.53 -1.48 -9.15
CA ARG A 99 10.02 -1.73 -7.80
C ARG A 99 8.83 -0.86 -7.43
N LEU A 100 8.80 0.41 -7.87
CA LEU A 100 7.65 1.31 -7.69
C LEU A 100 6.43 0.81 -8.48
N LYS A 101 6.64 0.32 -9.71
CA LYS A 101 5.60 -0.31 -10.52
C LYS A 101 4.99 -1.51 -9.81
N ILE A 102 5.83 -2.45 -9.35
CA ILE A 102 5.40 -3.65 -8.61
C ILE A 102 4.64 -3.25 -7.34
N THR A 103 5.11 -2.24 -6.61
CA THR A 103 4.43 -1.73 -5.41
C THR A 103 3.03 -1.20 -5.73
N ALA A 104 2.90 -0.42 -6.81
CA ALA A 104 1.62 0.13 -7.24
C ALA A 104 0.64 -0.98 -7.67
N GLU A 105 1.13 -2.02 -8.35
CA GLU A 105 0.34 -3.21 -8.71
C GLU A 105 -0.11 -3.99 -7.48
N LYS A 106 0.79 -4.20 -6.50
CA LYS A 106 0.44 -4.84 -5.21
C LYS A 106 -0.62 -4.07 -4.43
N LEU A 107 -0.54 -2.74 -4.41
CA LEU A 107 -1.55 -1.88 -3.79
C LEU A 107 -2.89 -1.94 -4.52
N GLN A 108 -2.89 -2.06 -5.84
CA GLN A 108 -4.12 -2.14 -6.64
C GLN A 108 -4.98 -3.37 -6.31
N VAL A 109 -4.37 -4.52 -6.02
CA VAL A 109 -5.10 -5.77 -5.77
C VAL A 109 -6.12 -5.65 -4.63
N PRO A 110 -5.75 -5.25 -3.39
CA PRO A 110 -6.72 -5.06 -2.31
C PRO A 110 -7.67 -3.89 -2.56
N MET A 111 -7.24 -2.80 -3.21
CA MET A 111 -8.15 -1.71 -3.59
C MET A 111 -9.28 -2.19 -4.51
N SER A 112 -8.94 -2.98 -5.54
CA SER A 112 -9.94 -3.57 -6.45
C SER A 112 -10.93 -4.50 -5.75
N LYS A 113 -10.55 -5.10 -4.60
CA LYS A 113 -11.46 -5.94 -3.80
C LYS A 113 -12.48 -5.12 -3.01
N ILE A 114 -12.08 -3.94 -2.54
CA ILE A 114 -12.95 -3.10 -1.70
C ILE A 114 -13.71 -2.05 -2.49
N SER A 115 -13.27 -1.72 -3.71
CA SER A 115 -13.96 -0.79 -4.60
C SER A 115 -15.43 -1.12 -4.83
N PRO A 116 -15.86 -2.38 -5.03
CA PRO A 116 -17.27 -2.72 -5.24
C PRO A 116 -18.17 -2.56 -3.99
N LEU A 117 -17.59 -2.21 -2.84
CA LEU A 117 -18.35 -1.99 -1.61
C LEU A 117 -18.94 -0.56 -1.53
N PHE A 118 -18.59 0.32 -2.48
CA PHE A 118 -18.93 1.74 -2.54
C PHE A 118 -19.34 2.14 -3.96
#